data_AF-A0A376VLR2-F1
#
_entry.id   AF-A0A376VLR2-F1
#
_cell.length_a   1.000
_cell.length_b   1.000
_cell.length_c   1.000
_cell.angle_alpha   90.00
_cell.angle_beta   90.00
_cell.angle_gamma   90.00
#
_symmetry.space_group_name_H-M   'P 1'
#
loop_
_entity.id
_entity.type
_entity.pdbx_description
1 polymer ?
#
loop_
_entity_poly.entity_id
_entity_poly.type
_entity_poly.pdbx_seq_one_letter_code
_entity_poly.pdbx_strand_id
1 'polypeptide(L)'
;MLQQREWREGFLAERMQDEILQEQILIETEGERIGQINALSVIEFPGHPRAFGEPSRISCVVHIAMVNSRHRTQSGAWRQYPCERDDDHAGVPDVGTTA
;
A
#
# COMPACT_ATOMS: atom_id res chain seq x y z
N MET A 1 31.13 8.80 -14.67
CA MET A 1 31.44 7.45 -14.12
C MET A 1 30.30 6.87 -13.29
N LEU A 2 29.66 7.63 -12.39
CA LEU A 2 28.58 7.13 -11.52
C LEU A 2 27.35 6.62 -12.31
N GLN A 3 26.84 7.42 -13.25
CA GLN A 3 25.66 7.07 -14.05
C GLN A 3 25.84 5.77 -14.87
N GLN A 4 27.06 5.47 -15.31
CA GLN A 4 27.35 4.24 -16.05
C GLN A 4 27.39 3.00 -15.15
N ARG A 5 27.67 3.16 -13.85
CA ARG A 5 27.53 2.09 -12.85
C ARG A 5 26.07 1.87 -12.50
N GLU A 6 25.33 2.94 -12.27
CA GLU A 6 23.89 2.86 -11.98
C GLU A 6 23.11 2.15 -13.09
N TRP A 7 23.42 2.46 -14.35
CA TRP A 7 22.80 1.77 -15.48
C TRP A 7 23.12 0.26 -15.53
N ARG A 8 24.35 -0.13 -15.21
CA ARG A 8 24.75 -1.56 -15.22
C ARG A 8 24.15 -2.36 -14.07
N GLU A 9 23.91 -1.71 -12.94
CA GLU A 9 23.41 -2.31 -11.71
C GLU A 9 21.91 -2.07 -11.52
N GLY A 10 21.26 -1.41 -12.49
CA GLY A 10 19.86 -0.97 -12.41
C GLY A 10 18.84 -2.01 -12.85
N PHE A 11 19.27 -3.14 -13.42
CA PHE A 11 18.37 -4.13 -14.05
C PHE A 11 17.18 -4.54 -13.19
N LEU A 12 17.40 -4.82 -11.89
CA LEU A 12 16.31 -5.25 -10.98
C LEU A 12 15.31 -4.12 -10.72
N ALA A 13 15.80 -2.89 -10.53
CA ALA A 13 14.96 -1.73 -10.29
C ALA A 13 14.17 -1.35 -11.56
N GLU A 14 14.82 -1.41 -12.73
CA GLU A 14 14.18 -1.17 -14.03
C GLU A 14 13.07 -2.20 -14.28
N ARG A 15 13.31 -3.49 -13.99
CA ARG A 15 12.29 -4.53 -14.17
C ARG A 15 11.08 -4.35 -13.26
N MET A 16 11.31 -4.04 -12.00
CA MET A 16 10.23 -3.73 -11.07
C MET A 16 9.44 -2.50 -11.50
N GLN A 17 10.12 -1.46 -12.02
CA GLN A 17 9.45 -0.29 -12.57
C GLN A 17 8.61 -0.66 -13.80
N ASP A 18 9.14 -1.48 -14.70
CA ASP A 18 8.39 -1.98 -15.86
C ASP A 18 7.15 -2.77 -15.42
N GLU A 19 7.26 -3.62 -14.40
CA GLU A 19 6.13 -4.39 -13.86
C GLU A 19 5.03 -3.50 -13.27
N ILE A 20 5.40 -2.38 -12.62
CA ILE A 20 4.44 -1.37 -12.16
C ILE A 20 3.78 -0.66 -13.34
N LEU A 21 4.57 -0.22 -14.33
CA LEU A 21 4.07 0.48 -15.52
C LEU A 21 3.19 -0.42 -16.40
N GLN A 22 3.43 -1.72 -16.40
CA GLN A 22 2.63 -2.72 -17.09
C GLN A 22 1.43 -3.20 -16.27
N GLU A 23 1.15 -2.58 -15.13
CA GLU A 23 0.04 -2.90 -14.23
C GLU A 23 0.06 -4.36 -13.72
N GLN A 24 1.22 -5.03 -13.78
CA GLN A 24 1.43 -6.34 -13.18
C GLN A 24 1.55 -6.22 -11.66
N ILE A 25 2.13 -5.09 -11.20
CA ILE A 25 2.15 -4.68 -9.80
C ILE A 25 1.38 -3.37 -9.66
N LEU A 26 0.26 -3.41 -8.94
CA LEU A 26 -0.58 -2.23 -8.72
C LEU A 26 -0.06 -1.40 -7.54
N ILE A 27 0.59 -0.27 -7.84
CA ILE A 27 1.04 0.75 -6.88
C ILE A 27 0.39 2.08 -7.24
N GLU A 28 -0.47 2.60 -6.38
CA GLU A 28 -1.11 3.90 -6.58
C GLU A 28 -0.24 5.00 -5.97
N THR A 29 0.21 5.96 -6.78
CA THR A 29 1.07 7.08 -6.35
C THR A 29 0.31 8.39 -6.16
N GLU A 30 -0.96 8.42 -6.55
CA GLU A 30 -1.83 9.60 -6.49
C GLU A 30 -3.18 9.22 -5.86
N GLY A 31 -3.88 10.22 -5.32
CA GLY A 31 -5.15 10.02 -4.62
C GLY A 31 -4.97 9.48 -3.19
N GLU A 32 -6.08 9.05 -2.59
CA GLU A 32 -6.14 8.56 -1.22
C GLU A 32 -7.05 7.32 -1.14
N ARG A 33 -6.65 6.32 -0.34
CA ARG A 33 -7.39 5.07 -0.13
C ARG A 33 -7.36 4.70 1.35
N ILE A 34 -8.53 4.49 1.96
CA ILE A 34 -8.62 4.08 3.37
C ILE A 34 -8.12 2.64 3.52
N GLY A 35 -7.27 2.41 4.52
CA GLY A 35 -6.78 1.07 4.85
C GLY A 35 -5.74 0.54 3.88
N GLN A 36 -5.18 1.37 2.98
CA GLN A 36 -4.07 0.98 2.12
C GLN A 36 -2.86 1.87 2.36
N ILE A 37 -1.66 1.30 2.24
CA ILE A 37 -0.39 2.03 2.33
C ILE A 37 0.65 1.39 1.39
N ASN A 38 1.47 2.24 0.77
CA ASN A 38 2.65 1.80 0.04
C ASN A 38 3.80 1.64 1.04
N ALA A 39 4.09 0.40 1.42
CA ALA A 39 5.29 0.06 2.18
C ALA A 39 6.51 0.07 1.26
N LEU A 40 7.70 0.20 1.85
CA LEU A 40 8.98 0.07 1.15
C LEU A 40 9.77 -1.07 1.79
N SER A 41 10.10 -2.06 0.99
CA SER A 41 11.01 -3.15 1.35
C SER A 41 12.38 -2.89 0.76
N VAL A 42 13.45 -3.33 1.43
CA VAL A 42 14.82 -3.29 0.88
C VAL A 42 15.29 -4.71 0.65
N ILE A 43 15.72 -4.99 -0.57
CA ILE A 43 16.12 -6.33 -1.01
C ILE A 43 17.61 -6.32 -1.34
N GLU A 44 18.31 -7.30 -0.79
CA GLU A 44 19.72 -7.57 -1.02
C GLU A 44 19.89 -8.99 -1.56
N PHE A 45 20.41 -9.10 -2.78
CA PHE A 45 20.71 -10.40 -3.39
C PHE A 45 22.21 -10.71 -3.31
N PRO A 46 22.60 -11.90 -2.83
CA PRO A 46 23.99 -12.34 -2.90
C PRO A 46 24.49 -12.34 -4.35
N GLY A 47 25.58 -11.62 -4.62
CA GLY A 47 26.13 -11.47 -5.97
C GLY A 47 25.58 -10.28 -6.76
N HIS A 48 24.57 -9.57 -6.25
CA HIS A 48 24.18 -8.27 -6.79
C HIS A 48 24.91 -7.15 -6.00
N PRO A 49 25.58 -6.20 -6.68
CA PRO A 49 26.47 -5.25 -6.03
C PRO A 49 25.74 -4.16 -5.22
N ARG A 50 24.42 -4.04 -5.36
CA ARG A 50 23.62 -2.97 -4.75
C ARG A 50 22.28 -3.49 -4.24
N ALA A 51 21.91 -3.06 -3.04
CA ALA A 51 20.56 -3.20 -2.50
C ALA A 51 19.58 -2.29 -3.26
N PHE A 52 18.35 -2.74 -3.48
CA PHE A 52 17.31 -1.89 -4.08
C PHE A 52 16.04 -1.90 -3.22
N GLY A 53 15.27 -0.81 -3.34
CA GLY A 53 14.00 -0.65 -2.64
C GLY A 53 12.83 -1.06 -3.54
N GLU A 54 11.93 -1.87 -3.03
CA GLU A 54 10.70 -2.30 -3.71
C GLU A 54 9.48 -1.73 -2.98
N PRO A 55 8.61 -0.95 -3.67
CA PRO A 55 7.34 -0.56 -3.11
C PRO A 55 6.39 -1.77 -3.06
N SER A 56 5.67 -1.92 -1.95
CA SER A 56 4.72 -2.99 -1.75
C SER A 56 3.41 -2.44 -1.20
N ARG A 57 2.29 -2.75 -1.87
CA ARG A 57 0.97 -2.32 -1.41
C ARG A 57 0.48 -3.23 -0.30
N ILE A 58 0.29 -2.65 0.89
CA ILE A 58 -0.31 -3.35 2.04
C ILE A 58 -1.72 -2.81 2.27
N SER A 59 -2.68 -3.73 2.34
CA SER A 59 -4.09 -3.45 2.60
C SER A 59 -4.54 -4.02 3.95
N CYS A 60 -5.34 -3.27 4.68
CA CYS A 60 -5.92 -3.62 5.97
C CYS A 60 -7.43 -3.59 5.85
N VAL A 61 -8.09 -4.69 6.22
CA VAL A 61 -9.54 -4.80 6.29
C VAL A 61 -9.94 -5.22 7.70
N VAL A 62 -10.85 -4.46 8.31
CA VAL A 62 -11.34 -4.74 9.66
C VAL A 62 -12.66 -5.50 9.57
N HIS A 63 -12.67 -6.74 10.06
CA HIS A 63 -13.88 -7.52 10.21
C HIS A 63 -14.27 -7.60 11.69
N ILE A 64 -15.56 -7.44 11.97
CA ILE A 64 -16.09 -7.71 13.32
C ILE A 64 -16.04 -9.23 13.55
N ALA A 65 -15.06 -9.68 14.31
CA ALA A 65 -15.03 -11.01 14.87
C ALA A 65 -15.60 -10.98 16.30
N MET A 66 -16.42 -11.98 16.65
CA MET A 66 -16.89 -12.13 18.03
C MET A 66 -15.72 -12.58 18.91
N VAL A 67 -15.20 -11.67 19.72
CA VAL A 67 -14.37 -12.03 20.88
C VAL A 67 -15.31 -12.35 22.04
N ASN A 68 -15.04 -13.42 22.78
CA ASN A 68 -15.85 -13.82 23.93
C ASN A 68 -15.56 -12.87 25.12
N SER A 69 -16.03 -11.62 25.01
CA SER A 69 -15.76 -10.54 25.95
C SER A 69 -16.93 -10.42 26.94
N ARG A 70 -16.72 -10.89 28.17
CA ARG A 70 -17.74 -10.88 29.25
C ARG A 70 -18.12 -9.51 29.80
N HIS A 71 -17.59 -8.40 29.29
CA HIS A 71 -17.98 -7.06 29.76
C HIS A 71 -18.32 -6.17 28.58
N ARG A 72 -19.63 -6.03 28.34
CA ARG A 72 -20.21 -5.14 27.34
C ARG A 72 -20.49 -3.79 28.01
N THR A 73 -19.63 -2.81 27.80
CA THR A 73 -19.99 -1.40 27.98
C THR A 73 -20.36 -0.81 26.62
N GLN A 74 -21.59 -0.31 26.52
CA GLN A 74 -22.12 0.36 25.34
C GLN A 74 -21.49 1.75 25.21
N SER A 75 -20.78 2.02 24.12
CA SER A 75 -20.83 3.29 23.38
C SER A 75 -19.75 3.29 22.30
N GLY A 76 -20.13 3.70 21.08
CA GLY A 76 -19.22 3.86 19.94
C GLY A 76 -19.68 3.04 18.74
N ALA A 77 -20.56 3.63 17.91
CA ALA A 77 -20.90 3.10 16.60
C ALA A 77 -19.70 3.28 15.65
N TRP A 78 -18.76 2.34 15.67
CA TRP A 78 -17.69 2.27 14.68
C TRP A 78 -18.30 1.82 13.35
N ARG A 79 -18.51 2.75 12.41
CA ARG A 79 -18.93 2.39 11.05
C ARG A 79 -17.84 1.52 10.44
N GLN A 80 -18.23 0.34 9.96
CA GLN A 80 -17.40 -0.44 9.06
C GLN A 80 -17.20 0.42 7.80
N TYR A 81 -15.96 0.79 7.49
CA TYR A 81 -15.66 1.25 6.14
C TYR A 81 -15.66 -0.01 5.26
N PRO A 82 -16.63 -0.18 4.35
CA PRO A 82 -16.54 -1.25 3.37
C PRO A 82 -15.21 -1.05 2.63
N CYS A 83 -14.42 -2.11 2.45
CA CYS A 83 -13.39 -2.06 1.43
C CYS A 83 -14.14 -2.02 0.10
N GLU A 84 -14.29 -0.82 -0.43
CA GLU A 84 -14.96 -0.63 -1.72
C GLU A 84 -14.16 -1.43 -2.74
N ARG A 85 -14.87 -2.39 -3.35
CA ARG A 85 -14.44 -3.16 -4.51
C ARG A 85 -14.00 -2.13 -5.56
N ASP A 86 -12.84 -2.36 -6.17
CA ASP A 86 -12.03 -1.43 -6.98
C ASP A 86 -12.68 -0.82 -8.24
N ASP A 87 -13.99 -0.61 -8.29
CA ASP A 87 -14.67 -0.04 -9.44
C ASP A 87 -15.24 1.35 -9.07
N ASP A 88 -14.70 2.36 -9.76
CA ASP A 88 -15.22 3.71 -9.96
C ASP A 88 -15.16 4.71 -8.79
N HIS A 89 -14.19 5.65 -8.88
CA HIS A 89 -14.30 7.11 -8.66
C HIS A 89 -15.48 7.65 -7.83
N ALA A 90 -15.79 7.07 -6.67
CA ALA A 90 -16.77 7.61 -5.74
C ALA A 90 -16.05 8.54 -4.75
N GLY A 91 -16.32 9.83 -4.87
CA GLY A 91 -15.67 10.88 -4.09
C GLY A 91 -15.69 10.57 -2.59
N VAL A 92 -14.54 10.71 -1.96
CA VAL A 92 -14.38 10.72 -0.50
C VAL A 92 -15.31 11.80 0.06
N PRO A 93 -16.31 11.48 0.89
CA PRO A 93 -17.12 12.51 1.52
C PRO A 93 -16.25 13.25 2.54
N ASP A 94 -16.16 14.57 2.36
CA ASP A 94 -15.48 15.49 3.27
C ASP A 94 -15.92 15.21 4.71
N VAL A 95 -15.01 14.65 5.52
CA VAL A 95 -15.24 14.45 6.95
C VAL A 95 -15.14 15.83 7.58
N GLY A 96 -16.28 16.52 7.57
CA GLY A 96 -16.43 17.83 8.17
C GLY A 96 -15.75 17.88 9.52
N THR A 97 -14.71 18.72 9.60
CA THR A 97 -14.10 19.14 10.85
C THR A 97 -15.19 19.78 11.71
N THR A 98 -15.77 18.99 12.61
CA THR A 98 -16.57 19.56 13.70
C THR A 98 -15.58 19.90 14.80
N ALA A 99 -15.36 21.21 14.96
CA ALA A 99 -14.64 21.81 16.07
C ALA A 99 -15.34 21.55 17.42
#